data_AF-A0A4U7DT04-F1
#
_entry.id   AF-A0A4U7DT04-F1
#
_cell.length_a   1.000
_cell.length_b   1.000
_cell.length_c   1.000
_cell.angle_alpha   90.00
_cell.angle_beta   90.00
_cell.angle_gamma   90.00
#
_symmetry.space_group_name_H-M   'P 1'
#
loop_
_entity.id
_entity.type
_entity.pdbx_description
1 polymer ?
#
loop_
_entity_poly.entity_id
_entity_poly.type
_entity_poly.pdbx_seq_one_letter_code
_entity_poly.pdbx_strand_id
1 'polypeptide(L)'
;MTTDGAAEIDRPEWLPDEYDPDAPLHERLEILAPIDGGIELHAEGDRVTEVIGEPRRLTKVGTNTVRLKTGTGPDTSSWDWEVTAPQNGEPYLQKVDPDQRAEAYMKTKKTRMRGMDIRVFGVDAEAWLRLRRQRRDMDESGDS
;
A
#
# COMPACT_ATOMS: atom_id res chain seq x y z
N MET A 1 -14.45 29.66 27.23
CA MET A 1 -14.35 29.80 25.77
C MET A 1 -13.75 28.53 25.25
N THR A 2 -14.57 27.69 24.63
CA THR A 2 -14.19 26.43 23.98
C THR A 2 -13.63 26.75 22.60
N THR A 3 -12.36 26.42 22.37
CA THR A 3 -11.84 26.14 21.04
C THR A 3 -11.06 24.85 21.19
N ASP A 4 -11.77 23.73 20.97
CA ASP A 4 -11.17 22.46 20.61
C ASP A 4 -10.31 22.71 19.38
N GLY A 5 -9.00 22.81 19.58
CA GLY A 5 -8.03 22.87 18.51
C GLY A 5 -7.91 21.48 17.91
N ALA A 6 -8.88 21.07 17.08
CA ALA A 6 -8.66 19.98 16.15
C ALA A 6 -7.54 20.45 15.21
N ALA A 7 -6.31 20.00 15.46
CA ALA A 7 -5.19 20.29 14.59
C ALA A 7 -5.57 19.83 13.18
N GLU A 8 -5.71 20.77 12.25
CA GLU A 8 -5.81 20.47 10.84
C GLU A 8 -4.44 19.93 10.41
N ILE A 9 -4.37 18.64 10.10
CA ILE A 9 -3.14 18.02 9.61
C ILE A 9 -3.19 18.12 8.10
N ASP A 10 -2.18 18.78 7.53
CA ASP A 10 -2.06 18.94 6.09
C ASP A 10 -1.76 17.60 5.40
N ARG A 11 -2.16 17.50 4.13
CA ARG A 11 -1.77 16.36 3.28
C ARG A 11 -0.24 16.40 3.10
N PRO A 12 0.47 15.28 3.24
CA PRO A 12 1.91 15.25 2.99
C PRO A 12 2.23 15.62 1.55
N GLU A 13 3.24 16.49 1.33
CA GLU A 13 3.62 16.97 0.00
C GLU A 13 4.09 15.85 -0.94
N TRP A 14 4.64 14.77 -0.39
CA TRP A 14 5.10 13.62 -1.17
C TRP A 14 3.96 12.71 -1.65
N LEU A 15 2.75 12.85 -1.09
CA LEU A 15 1.61 12.00 -1.43
C LEU A 15 0.85 12.62 -2.61
N PRO A 16 0.89 12.03 -3.82
CA PRO A 16 0.31 12.62 -5.03
C PRO A 16 -1.16 12.96 -4.84
N ASP A 17 -1.63 14.10 -5.34
CA ASP A 17 -2.99 14.59 -5.11
C ASP A 17 -4.09 13.59 -5.50
N GLU A 18 -3.83 12.82 -6.56
CA GLU A 18 -4.71 11.78 -7.10
C GLU A 18 -4.81 10.55 -6.18
N TYR A 19 -3.93 10.40 -5.20
CA TYR A 19 -4.01 9.28 -4.27
C TYR A 19 -5.28 9.36 -3.43
N ASP A 20 -6.16 8.39 -3.63
CA ASP A 20 -7.33 8.14 -2.83
C ASP A 20 -7.17 6.81 -2.07
N PRO A 21 -7.07 6.80 -0.72
CA PRO A 21 -6.90 5.59 0.08
C PRO A 21 -8.05 4.58 -0.07
N ASP A 22 -9.21 5.01 -0.56
CA ASP A 22 -10.39 4.15 -0.75
C ASP A 22 -10.55 3.66 -2.19
N ALA A 23 -9.73 4.15 -3.12
CA ALA A 23 -9.74 3.67 -4.50
C ALA A 23 -9.34 2.19 -4.58
N PRO A 24 -9.74 1.47 -5.64
CA PRO A 24 -9.32 0.10 -5.86
C PRO A 24 -7.80 -0.05 -5.77
N LEU A 25 -7.33 -1.11 -5.11
CA LEU A 25 -5.89 -1.27 -4.82
C LEU A 25 -5.03 -1.21 -6.08
N HIS A 26 -5.49 -1.78 -7.20
CA HIS A 26 -4.74 -1.75 -8.45
C HIS A 26 -4.44 -0.31 -8.93
N GLU A 27 -5.38 0.63 -8.78
CA GLU A 27 -5.20 2.04 -9.13
C GLU A 27 -4.23 2.73 -8.15
N ARG A 28 -4.42 2.50 -6.84
CA ARG A 28 -3.51 3.03 -5.82
C ARG A 28 -2.06 2.60 -6.04
N LEU A 29 -1.82 1.34 -6.42
CA LEU A 29 -0.46 0.87 -6.69
C LEU A 29 0.17 1.55 -7.92
N GLU A 30 -0.61 1.93 -8.94
CA GLU A 30 -0.07 2.70 -10.07
C GLU A 30 0.38 4.11 -9.65
N ILE A 31 -0.35 4.72 -8.71
CA ILE A 31 -0.04 6.06 -8.17
C ILE A 31 1.15 6.02 -7.19
N LEU A 32 1.25 4.97 -6.37
CA LEU A 32 2.30 4.85 -5.34
C LEU A 32 3.64 4.34 -5.90
N ALA A 33 3.61 3.55 -6.98
CA ALA A 33 4.81 2.98 -7.58
C ALA A 33 5.95 3.97 -7.93
N PRO A 34 5.68 5.20 -8.44
CA PRO A 34 6.73 6.17 -8.76
C PRO A 34 7.27 6.96 -7.54
N ILE A 35 6.68 6.82 -6.36
CA ILE A 35 7.14 7.53 -5.16
C ILE A 35 8.45 6.88 -4.69
N ASP A 36 9.53 7.66 -4.69
CA ASP A 36 10.85 7.25 -4.22
C ASP A 36 11.11 7.82 -2.83
N GLY A 37 11.31 6.94 -1.84
CA GLY A 37 11.57 7.28 -0.45
C GLY A 37 10.39 7.89 0.30
N GLY A 38 10.49 7.91 1.64
CA GLY A 38 9.54 8.58 2.52
C GLY A 38 8.23 7.85 2.76
N ILE A 39 8.07 6.64 2.20
CA ILE A 39 6.87 5.82 2.36
C ILE A 39 7.22 4.38 2.71
N GLU A 40 6.49 3.81 3.67
CA GLU A 40 6.54 2.41 4.02
C GLU A 40 5.17 1.78 3.74
N LEU A 41 5.13 0.72 2.95
CA LEU A 41 3.92 -0.01 2.64
C LEU A 41 3.72 -1.16 3.63
N HIS A 42 2.48 -1.29 4.09
CA HIS A 42 2.04 -2.34 4.99
C HIS A 42 0.91 -3.10 4.32
N ALA A 43 1.03 -4.43 4.25
CA ALA A 43 -0.06 -5.28 3.80
C ALA A 43 -0.94 -5.64 4.99
N GLU A 44 -2.18 -5.20 4.97
CA GLU A 44 -3.20 -5.43 5.99
C GLU A 44 -4.14 -6.54 5.52
N GLY A 45 -4.17 -7.65 6.26
CA GLY A 45 -5.18 -8.70 6.10
C GLY A 45 -6.04 -8.81 7.36
N ASP A 46 -7.02 -9.72 7.34
CA ASP A 46 -8.03 -9.87 8.40
C ASP A 46 -7.49 -9.98 9.84
N ARG A 47 -6.25 -10.48 10.02
CA ARG A 47 -5.68 -10.80 11.34
C ARG A 47 -4.25 -10.31 11.56
N VAL A 48 -3.57 -9.87 10.52
CA VAL A 48 -2.15 -9.54 10.60
C VAL A 48 -1.81 -8.45 9.60
N THR A 49 -0.94 -7.54 10.04
CA THR A 49 -0.30 -6.53 9.20
C THR A 49 1.15 -6.91 9.00
N GLU A 50 1.60 -6.95 7.75
CA GLU A 50 2.99 -7.25 7.38
C GLU A 50 3.64 -5.99 6.80
N VAL A 51 4.80 -5.60 7.32
CA VAL A 51 5.62 -4.54 6.73
C VAL A 51 6.28 -5.08 5.46
N ILE A 52 5.94 -4.51 4.31
CA ILE A 52 6.46 -4.95 3.01
C ILE A 52 7.45 -3.95 2.40
N GLY A 53 7.74 -2.86 3.12
CA GLY A 53 8.77 -1.88 2.81
C GLY A 53 8.35 -0.89 1.72
N GLU A 54 9.30 -0.40 0.94
CA GLU A 54 9.04 0.67 -0.03
C GLU A 54 8.66 0.11 -1.42
N PRO A 55 7.89 0.85 -2.25
CA PRO A 55 7.73 0.50 -3.66
C PRO A 55 9.09 0.50 -4.38
N ARG A 56 9.31 -0.50 -5.23
CA ARG A 56 10.53 -0.60 -6.04
C ARG A 56 10.24 -0.60 -7.54
N ARG A 57 9.25 -1.40 -7.96
CA ARG A 57 8.94 -1.54 -9.39
C ARG A 57 7.53 -2.05 -9.64
N LEU A 58 6.79 -1.33 -10.47
CA LEU A 58 5.51 -1.78 -11.01
C LEU A 58 5.70 -2.53 -12.32
N THR A 59 4.89 -3.56 -12.54
CA THR A 59 4.82 -4.30 -13.81
C THR A 59 3.39 -4.69 -14.10
N LYS A 60 2.95 -4.51 -15.36
CA LYS A 60 1.66 -5.01 -15.83
C LYS A 60 1.83 -6.47 -16.25
N VAL A 61 1.15 -7.39 -15.56
CA VAL A 61 1.35 -8.86 -15.71
C VAL A 61 0.22 -9.54 -16.47
N GLY A 62 -0.78 -8.78 -16.91
CA GLY A 62 -1.91 -9.23 -17.70
C GLY A 62 -2.85 -8.07 -17.99
N THR A 63 -3.99 -8.33 -18.62
CA THR A 63 -5.04 -7.33 -18.80
C THR A 63 -5.50 -6.86 -17.43
N ASN A 64 -5.30 -5.57 -17.15
CA ASN A 64 -5.73 -4.90 -15.93
C ASN A 64 -5.27 -5.57 -14.62
N THR A 65 -4.07 -6.15 -14.62
CA THR A 65 -3.43 -6.66 -13.40
C THR A 65 -2.07 -6.04 -13.23
N VAL A 66 -1.85 -5.42 -12.08
CA VAL A 66 -0.58 -4.82 -11.72
C VAL A 66 0.13 -5.67 -10.68
N ARG A 67 1.46 -5.67 -10.76
CA ARG A 67 2.33 -6.25 -9.77
C ARG A 67 3.33 -5.22 -9.31
N LEU A 68 3.33 -4.93 -8.01
CA LEU A 68 4.33 -4.09 -7.37
C LEU A 68 5.34 -4.97 -6.63
N LYS A 69 6.62 -4.78 -6.94
CA LYS A 69 7.72 -5.28 -6.12
C LYS A 69 7.99 -4.30 -4.99
N THR A 70 8.16 -4.82 -3.78
CA THR A 70 8.48 -4.03 -2.60
C THR A 70 9.60 -4.68 -1.80
N GLY A 71 10.37 -3.88 -1.06
CA GLY A 71 11.55 -4.35 -0.34
C GLY A 71 11.80 -3.60 0.96
N THR A 72 12.25 -4.34 1.97
CA THR A 72 12.69 -3.79 3.26
C THR A 72 14.20 -3.56 3.33
N GLY A 73 14.93 -4.03 2.31
CA GLY A 73 16.38 -3.86 2.21
C GLY A 73 16.78 -2.40 1.91
N PRO A 74 18.03 -2.02 2.23
CA PRO A 74 18.52 -0.65 2.10
C PRO A 74 18.77 -0.23 0.64
N ASP A 75 18.85 -1.17 -0.30
CA ASP A 75 19.01 -0.86 -1.72
C ASP A 75 17.69 -1.03 -2.49
N THR A 76 17.57 -0.31 -3.60
CA THR A 76 16.38 -0.33 -4.47
C THR A 76 16.30 -1.60 -5.33
N SER A 77 17.35 -2.42 -5.32
CA SER A 77 17.48 -3.63 -6.13
C SER A 77 17.10 -4.90 -5.37
N SER A 78 17.04 -4.87 -4.04
CA SER A 78 16.59 -5.94 -3.17
C SER A 78 15.08 -5.79 -2.95
N TRP A 79 14.32 -6.82 -3.29
CA TRP A 79 12.89 -6.89 -3.02
C TRP A 79 12.54 -8.27 -2.49
N ASP A 80 11.75 -8.31 -1.43
CA ASP A 80 11.39 -9.55 -0.73
C ASP A 80 9.91 -9.92 -0.96
N TRP A 81 9.18 -9.03 -1.62
CA TRP A 81 7.73 -9.07 -1.71
C TRP A 81 7.23 -8.74 -3.12
N GLU A 82 6.17 -9.42 -3.54
CA GLU A 82 5.36 -9.08 -4.69
C GLU A 82 3.89 -8.93 -4.28
N VAL A 83 3.36 -7.73 -4.49
CA VAL A 83 1.94 -7.40 -4.36
C VAL A 83 1.32 -7.52 -5.74
N THR A 84 0.38 -8.44 -5.94
CA THR A 84 -0.38 -8.52 -7.19
C THR A 84 -1.82 -8.07 -6.94
N ALA A 85 -2.28 -7.08 -7.71
CA ALA A 85 -3.62 -6.52 -7.63
C ALA A 85 -4.30 -6.63 -9.01
N PRO A 86 -5.18 -7.63 -9.20
CA PRO A 86 -6.07 -7.69 -10.34
C PRO A 86 -7.15 -6.61 -10.23
N GLN A 87 -7.62 -6.05 -11.35
CA GLN A 87 -8.79 -5.17 -11.37
C GLN A 87 -10.06 -5.92 -10.93
N ASN A 88 -10.22 -7.16 -11.41
CA ASN A 88 -11.38 -8.00 -11.14
C ASN A 88 -10.93 -9.28 -10.43
N GLY A 89 -10.62 -9.18 -9.14
CA GLY A 89 -10.23 -10.32 -8.33
C GLY A 89 -9.60 -9.93 -6.99
N GLU A 90 -9.27 -10.96 -6.21
CA GLU A 90 -8.64 -10.75 -4.91
C GLU A 90 -7.15 -10.41 -5.08
N PRO A 91 -6.67 -9.30 -4.50
CA PRO A 91 -5.25 -9.03 -4.41
C PRO A 91 -4.57 -10.04 -3.48
N TYR A 92 -3.28 -10.27 -3.73
CA TYR A 92 -2.50 -11.20 -2.93
C TYR A 92 -1.05 -10.76 -2.80
N LEU A 93 -0.46 -11.13 -1.66
CA LEU A 93 0.93 -10.87 -1.32
C LEU A 93 1.73 -12.17 -1.41
N GLN A 94 2.88 -12.12 -2.07
CA GLN A 94 3.82 -13.24 -2.12
C GLN A 94 5.18 -12.84 -1.57
N LYS A 95 5.75 -13.72 -0.75
CA LYS A 95 7.17 -13.63 -0.39
C LYS A 95 8.00 -14.23 -1.53
N VAL A 96 9.04 -13.52 -1.94
CA VAL A 96 9.94 -13.92 -3.02
C VAL A 96 11.40 -13.83 -2.56
N ASP A 97 12.28 -14.50 -3.28
CA ASP A 97 13.74 -14.44 -3.11
C ASP A 97 14.35 -14.11 -4.48
N PRO A 98 14.73 -12.84 -4.72
CA PRO A 98 15.08 -12.34 -6.04
C PRO A 98 16.43 -12.87 -6.54
N ASP A 99 17.29 -13.35 -5.65
CA ASP A 99 18.63 -13.84 -5.97
C ASP A 99 18.61 -15.27 -6.56
N GLN A 100 17.45 -15.91 -6.56
CA GLN A 100 17.28 -17.24 -7.11
C GLN A 100 17.18 -17.24 -8.64
N ARG A 101 17.70 -18.30 -9.26
CA ARG A 101 17.47 -18.57 -10.69
C ARG A 101 15.97 -18.71 -10.97
N ALA A 102 15.53 -18.31 -12.17
CA ALA A 102 14.11 -18.19 -12.54
C ALA A 102 13.24 -19.43 -12.22
N GLU A 103 13.75 -20.64 -12.42
CA GLU A 103 13.02 -21.87 -12.08
C GLU A 103 12.82 -22.04 -10.57
N ALA A 104 13.85 -21.75 -9.77
CA ALA A 104 13.77 -21.78 -8.32
C ALA A 104 12.88 -20.64 -7.80
N TYR A 105 13.01 -19.44 -8.36
CA TYR A 105 12.18 -18.28 -8.06
C TYR A 105 10.69 -18.61 -8.12
N MET A 106 10.23 -19.22 -9.23
CA MET A 106 8.83 -19.59 -9.40
C MET A 106 8.39 -20.69 -8.43
N LYS A 107 9.27 -21.64 -8.12
CA LYS A 107 8.98 -22.76 -7.22
C LYS A 107 8.93 -22.36 -5.75
N THR A 108 9.66 -21.33 -5.34
CA THR A 108 9.77 -20.89 -3.95
C THR A 108 8.82 -19.75 -3.59
N LYS A 109 8.13 -19.15 -4.57
CA LYS A 109 7.06 -18.17 -4.31
C LYS A 109 6.02 -18.77 -3.38
N LYS A 110 5.81 -18.09 -2.25
CA LYS A 110 4.78 -18.47 -1.29
C LYS A 110 3.79 -17.33 -1.12
N THR A 111 2.55 -17.57 -1.48
CA THR A 111 1.45 -16.65 -1.14
C THR A 111 1.33 -16.59 0.37
N ARG A 112 1.52 -15.38 0.91
CA ARG A 112 1.44 -15.11 2.35
C ARG A 112 0.07 -14.60 2.75
N MET A 113 -0.59 -13.85 1.87
CA MET A 113 -1.87 -13.19 2.16
C MET A 113 -2.73 -13.11 0.89
N ARG A 114 -4.05 -13.16 1.07
CA ARG A 114 -5.08 -12.99 0.03
C ARG A 114 -6.17 -12.06 0.59
N GLY A 115 -6.93 -11.42 -0.30
CA GLY A 115 -8.01 -10.51 0.11
C GLY A 115 -7.52 -9.34 0.96
N MET A 116 -6.27 -8.93 0.73
CA MET A 116 -5.58 -7.94 1.55
C MET A 116 -5.69 -6.54 0.97
N ASP A 117 -5.40 -5.55 1.81
CA ASP A 117 -5.24 -4.17 1.40
C ASP A 117 -3.80 -3.68 1.67
N ILE A 118 -3.37 -2.62 0.99
CA ILE A 118 -2.10 -1.95 1.26
C ILE A 118 -2.38 -0.59 1.92
N ARG A 119 -1.72 -0.38 3.06
CA ARG A 119 -1.68 0.89 3.77
C ARG A 119 -0.33 1.56 3.58
N VAL A 120 -0.37 2.88 3.42
CA VAL A 120 0.81 3.72 3.32
C VAL A 120 1.09 4.30 4.70
N PHE A 121 2.29 4.07 5.19
CA PHE A 121 2.81 4.65 6.42
C PHE A 121 3.93 5.63 6.08
N GLY A 122 3.83 6.81 6.67
CA GLY A 122 4.82 7.88 6.67
C GLY A 122 4.45 8.80 7.81
N VAL A 123 5.43 9.43 8.46
CA VAL A 123 5.23 10.18 9.72
C VAL A 123 4.06 11.17 9.61
N ASP A 124 3.91 11.83 8.45
CA ASP A 124 2.83 12.79 8.21
C ASP A 124 1.59 12.17 7.53
N ALA A 125 1.73 11.04 6.81
CA ALA A 125 0.61 10.40 6.12
C ALA A 125 -0.32 9.65 7.06
N GLU A 126 0.19 8.97 8.09
CA GLU A 126 -0.66 8.20 9.00
C GLU A 126 -1.66 9.13 9.71
N ALA A 127 -1.17 10.28 10.17
CA ALA A 127 -1.98 11.24 10.91
C ALA A 127 -3.05 11.89 10.01
N TRP A 128 -2.69 12.25 8.77
CA TRP A 128 -3.64 12.76 7.77
C TRP A 128 -4.72 11.71 7.40
N LEU A 129 -4.31 10.46 7.15
CA LEU A 129 -5.22 9.37 6.81
C LEU A 129 -6.19 9.05 7.96
N ARG A 130 -5.72 9.08 9.21
CA ARG A 130 -6.56 8.85 10.40
C ARG A 130 -7.64 9.93 10.56
N LEU A 131 -7.28 11.21 10.39
CA LEU A 131 -8.26 12.30 10.46
C LEU A 131 -9.30 12.22 9.35
N ARG A 132 -8.89 11.89 8.12
CA ARG A 132 -9.82 11.73 6.99
C ARG A 132 -10.87 10.64 7.26
N ARG A 133 -10.46 9.51 7.86
CA ARG A 133 -11.39 8.44 8.26
C ARG A 133 -12.38 8.92 9.32
N GLN A 134 -11.90 9.58 10.38
CA GLN A 134 -12.75 10.10 11.46
C GLN A 134 -13.81 11.10 10.97
N ARG A 135 -13.45 11.98 10.02
CA ARG A 135 -14.40 12.93 9.44
C ARG A 135 -15.53 12.23 8.67
N ARG A 136 -15.20 11.21 7.87
CA ARG A 136 -16.20 10.40 7.17
C ARG A 136 -17.17 9.71 8.14
N ASP A 137 -16.63 9.05 9.17
CA ASP A 137 -17.46 8.32 10.14
C ASP A 137 -18.44 9.26 10.88
N MET A 138 -18.04 10.51 11.14
CA MET A 138 -18.92 11.54 11.71
C MET A 138 -20.04 11.97 10.75
N ASP A 139 -19.72 12.17 9.48
CA ASP A 139 -20.71 12.56 8.46
C ASP A 139 -21.75 11.44 8.23
N GLU A 140 -21.32 10.18 8.26
CA GLU A 140 -22.22 9.01 8.11
C GLU A 140 -23.05 8.73 9.38
N SER A 141 -22.57 9.15 10.56
CA SER A 141 -23.29 8.99 11.84
C SER A 141 -24.27 10.13 12.14
N GLY A 142 -24.22 11.23 11.38
CA GLY A 142 -25.03 12.44 11.58
C GLY A 142 -26.43 12.39 10.96
N ASP A 143 -26.79 11.32 10.24
CA ASP A 143 -28.05 11.18 9.50
C ASP A 143 -28.99 10.09 10.09
N SER A 144 -28.92 9.87 11.41
CA SER A 144 -29.81 8.93 12.16
C SER A 144 -30.72 9.63 13.16
#